data_AF-A0A143Q9F0-F1
#
_entry.id   AF-A0A143Q9F0-F1
#
_cell.length_a   1.000
_cell.length_b   1.000
_cell.length_c   1.000
_cell.angle_alpha   90.00
_cell.angle_beta   90.00
_cell.angle_gamma   90.00
#
_symmetry.space_group_name_H-M   'P 1'
#
loop_
_entity.id
_entity.type
_entity.pdbx_description
1 polymer ?
#
loop_
_entity_poly.entity_id
_entity_poly.type
_entity_poly.pdbx_seq_one_letter_code
_entity_poly.pdbx_strand_id
1 'polypeptide(L)'
;MSEALGWGTVPTTVLREGPVGPGMVQRWIDTVERHPESGDGIDLVDICRPDLVPDGYLPVLRGHDETGEEITLVHADDPRLHRMAVLDVVLNNADRKGGHVLEGLDGAVYGVDHGLAMHRENKLRTVLWGWAGDPIGPDLVADLERVLDSLGGSLGDELAPLITDAEIDALRRRIRTLVERPVMPAPTSSRPLPWPAF
;
A
#
# COMPACT_ATOMS: atom_id res chain seq x y z
N MET A 1 2.01 10.68 -7.51
CA MET A 1 2.37 10.32 -6.12
C MET A 1 3.53 9.33 -6.04
N SER A 2 3.40 8.05 -6.45
CA SER A 2 4.53 7.09 -6.42
C SER A 2 5.76 7.60 -7.19
N GLU A 3 5.55 8.22 -8.34
CA GLU A 3 6.61 8.85 -9.13
C GLU A 3 7.18 10.10 -8.44
N ALA A 4 6.33 10.97 -7.91
CA ALA A 4 6.75 12.17 -7.16
C ALA A 4 7.60 11.83 -5.93
N LEU A 5 7.32 10.70 -5.27
CA LEU A 5 8.11 10.15 -4.17
C LEU A 5 9.40 9.46 -4.67
N GLY A 6 9.47 9.06 -5.94
CA GLY A 6 10.59 8.30 -6.49
C GLY A 6 10.63 6.84 -6.04
N TRP A 7 9.55 6.30 -5.48
CA TRP A 7 9.56 4.97 -4.85
C TRP A 7 9.31 3.82 -5.81
N GLY A 8 8.73 4.09 -6.98
CA GLY A 8 8.46 3.05 -7.99
C GLY A 8 7.48 1.94 -7.55
N THR A 9 6.67 2.19 -6.51
CA THR A 9 5.78 1.18 -5.90
C THR A 9 4.47 0.98 -6.66
N VAL A 10 4.16 1.77 -7.68
CA VAL A 10 2.93 1.62 -8.47
C VAL A 10 3.33 1.49 -9.95
N PRO A 11 2.87 0.45 -10.67
CA PRO A 11 3.11 0.35 -12.10
C PRO A 11 2.59 1.59 -12.81
N THR A 12 3.27 2.01 -13.88
CA THR A 12 2.84 3.16 -14.68
C THR A 12 1.35 3.06 -15.01
N THR A 13 0.59 4.04 -14.53
CA THR A 13 -0.87 4.09 -14.69
C THR A 13 -1.22 5.43 -15.32
N VAL A 14 -1.94 5.39 -16.44
CA VAL A 14 -2.24 6.58 -17.25
C VAL A 14 -3.72 6.65 -17.57
N LEU A 15 -4.25 7.88 -17.64
CA LEU A 15 -5.57 8.15 -18.20
C LEU A 15 -5.51 8.07 -19.74
N ARG A 16 -6.45 7.36 -20.34
CA ARG A 16 -6.56 7.14 -21.78
C ARG A 16 -8.02 7.20 -22.21
N GLU A 17 -8.24 7.70 -23.42
CA GLU A 17 -9.53 7.56 -24.10
C GLU A 17 -9.70 6.11 -24.59
N GLY A 18 -10.87 5.53 -24.35
CA GLY A 18 -11.26 4.21 -24.82
C GLY A 18 -12.61 4.24 -25.57
N PRO A 19 -13.04 3.10 -26.15
CA PRO A 19 -14.29 3.01 -26.91
C PRO A 19 -15.56 3.37 -26.11
N VAL A 20 -15.48 3.33 -24.78
CA VAL A 20 -16.58 3.62 -23.85
C VAL A 20 -16.34 4.89 -23.01
N GLY A 21 -15.37 5.71 -23.40
CA GLY A 21 -14.97 6.93 -22.69
C GLY A 21 -13.60 6.81 -22.01
N PRO A 22 -13.19 7.84 -21.24
CA PRO A 22 -11.91 7.87 -20.56
C PRO A 22 -11.83 6.82 -19.45
N GLY A 23 -10.67 6.20 -19.31
CA GLY A 23 -10.38 5.22 -18.27
C GLY A 23 -8.88 5.12 -17.98
N MET A 24 -8.51 4.38 -16.95
CA MET A 24 -7.12 4.14 -16.62
C MET A 24 -6.59 2.89 -17.31
N VAL A 25 -5.34 2.93 -17.76
CA VAL A 25 -4.58 1.76 -18.21
C VAL A 25 -3.33 1.66 -17.34
N GLN A 26 -3.11 0.50 -16.75
CA GLN A 26 -1.96 0.21 -15.91
C GLN A 26 -1.04 -0.78 -16.63
N ARG A 27 0.28 -0.53 -16.55
CA ARG A 27 1.29 -1.44 -17.10
C ARG A 27 1.16 -2.83 -16.44
N TRP A 28 1.17 -3.87 -17.27
CA TRP A 28 1.25 -5.26 -16.82
C TRP A 28 2.64 -5.55 -16.22
N ILE A 29 2.65 -6.30 -15.11
CA ILE A 29 3.87 -6.72 -14.40
C ILE A 29 3.94 -8.25 -14.43
N ASP A 30 5.05 -8.78 -14.93
CA ASP A 30 5.37 -10.20 -14.81
C ASP A 30 5.89 -10.46 -13.39
N THR A 31 5.33 -11.45 -12.72
CA THR A 31 5.54 -11.70 -11.29
C THR A 31 6.26 -13.00 -11.02
N VAL A 32 6.92 -13.06 -9.87
CA VAL A 32 7.46 -14.32 -9.33
C VAL A 32 6.29 -15.19 -8.91
N GLU A 33 6.21 -16.40 -9.44
CA GLU A 33 5.28 -17.43 -8.98
C GLU A 33 5.96 -18.24 -7.87
N ARG A 34 5.43 -18.17 -6.64
CA ARG A 34 5.86 -19.05 -5.56
C ARG A 34 4.92 -20.24 -5.45
N HIS A 35 5.51 -21.42 -5.29
CA HIS A 35 4.77 -22.63 -5.02
C HIS A 35 5.18 -23.15 -3.64
N PRO A 36 4.32 -22.96 -2.61
CA PRO A 36 4.62 -23.43 -1.26
C PRO A 36 4.96 -24.92 -1.21
N GLU A 37 4.32 -25.72 -2.08
CA GLU A 37 4.54 -27.17 -2.20
C GLU A 37 5.94 -27.54 -2.74
N SER A 38 6.59 -26.61 -3.46
CA SER A 38 7.94 -26.77 -4.01
C SER A 38 9.04 -26.34 -3.02
N GLY A 39 8.67 -25.74 -1.88
CA GLY A 39 9.61 -25.22 -0.89
C GLY A 39 10.16 -23.81 -1.18
N ASP A 40 9.54 -23.08 -2.12
CA ASP A 40 9.97 -21.74 -2.56
C ASP A 40 9.62 -20.60 -1.56
N GLY A 41 9.09 -20.97 -0.38
CA GLY A 41 8.59 -20.04 0.62
C GLY A 41 7.17 -19.55 0.34
N ILE A 42 6.74 -18.55 1.11
CA ILE A 42 5.43 -17.88 0.97
C ILE A 42 5.60 -16.53 0.27
N ASP A 43 4.49 -15.95 -0.20
CA ASP A 43 4.51 -14.65 -0.85
C ASP A 43 4.83 -13.49 0.12
N LEU A 44 5.02 -12.28 -0.43
CA LEU A 44 5.29 -11.08 0.37
C LEU A 44 4.15 -10.74 1.33
N VAL A 45 2.93 -11.18 1.02
CA VAL A 45 1.78 -11.20 1.92
C VAL A 45 1.16 -12.57 1.76
N ASP A 46 0.92 -13.27 2.86
CA ASP A 46 0.36 -14.63 2.80
C ASP A 46 -0.38 -14.97 4.09
N ILE A 47 -1.02 -16.14 4.10
CA ILE A 47 -1.66 -16.75 5.26
C ILE A 47 -0.92 -18.05 5.57
N CYS A 48 -0.47 -18.18 6.81
CA CYS A 48 0.18 -19.41 7.29
C CYS A 48 -0.36 -19.79 8.68
N ARG A 49 0.05 -20.95 9.19
CA ARG A 49 -0.23 -21.28 10.58
C ARG A 49 0.60 -20.42 11.54
N PRO A 50 0.08 -20.04 12.72
CA PRO A 50 0.81 -19.20 13.68
C PRO A 50 2.16 -19.76 14.14
N ASP A 51 2.32 -21.09 14.13
CA ASP A 51 3.56 -21.77 14.50
C ASP A 51 4.56 -21.90 13.33
N LEU A 52 4.18 -21.47 12.13
CA LEU A 52 4.96 -21.56 10.90
C LEU A 52 5.24 -20.18 10.26
N VAL A 53 5.11 -19.09 11.03
CA VAL A 53 5.49 -17.75 10.56
C VAL A 53 7.00 -17.74 10.28
N PRO A 54 7.43 -17.46 9.03
CA PRO A 54 8.86 -17.43 8.71
C PRO A 54 9.59 -16.27 9.39
N ASP A 55 10.90 -16.42 9.58
CA ASP A 55 11.75 -15.30 9.97
C ASP A 55 11.65 -14.15 8.95
N GLY A 56 11.63 -12.92 9.44
CA GLY A 56 11.48 -11.74 8.59
C GLY A 56 10.05 -11.47 8.11
N TYR A 57 9.03 -12.07 8.74
CA TYR A 57 7.62 -11.77 8.51
C TYR A 57 6.96 -11.19 9.76
N LEU A 58 6.06 -10.23 9.55
CA LEU A 58 5.29 -9.57 10.59
C LEU A 58 3.85 -10.12 10.62
N PRO A 59 3.38 -10.67 11.76
CA PRO A 59 2.00 -11.11 11.91
C PRO A 59 1.05 -9.91 12.04
N VAL A 60 -0.08 -9.98 11.33
CA VAL A 60 -1.06 -8.90 11.23
C VAL A 60 -2.34 -9.22 11.98
N LEU A 61 -2.94 -10.36 11.65
CA LEU A 61 -4.21 -10.81 12.22
C LEU A 61 -4.20 -12.33 12.34
N ARG A 62 -4.68 -12.84 13.47
CA ARG A 62 -5.03 -14.25 13.64
C ARG A 62 -6.51 -14.49 13.42
N GLY A 63 -6.84 -15.63 12.83
CA GLY A 63 -8.20 -16.05 12.54
C GLY A 63 -8.31 -17.56 12.49
N HIS A 64 -9.43 -18.04 11.96
CA HIS A 64 -9.63 -19.45 11.66
C HIS A 64 -10.06 -19.59 10.20
N ASP A 65 -9.61 -20.67 9.57
CA ASP A 65 -10.06 -21.01 8.22
C ASP A 65 -11.45 -21.68 8.23
N GLU A 66 -11.89 -22.17 7.07
CA GLU A 66 -13.19 -22.82 6.90
C GLU A 66 -13.30 -24.16 7.66
N THR A 67 -12.17 -24.77 8.01
CA THR A 67 -12.10 -26.03 8.76
C THR A 67 -11.98 -25.82 10.27
N GLY A 68 -11.78 -24.58 10.71
CA GLY A 68 -11.58 -24.19 12.10
C GLY A 68 -10.13 -24.24 12.56
N GLU A 69 -9.16 -24.41 11.65
CA GLU A 69 -7.74 -24.35 11.98
C GLU A 69 -7.28 -22.90 12.17
N GLU A 70 -6.40 -22.66 13.15
CA GLU A 70 -5.86 -21.33 13.41
C GLU A 70 -4.90 -20.91 12.29
N ILE A 71 -5.15 -19.74 11.73
CA ILE A 71 -4.35 -19.13 10.67
C ILE A 71 -3.91 -17.73 11.07
N THR A 72 -2.83 -17.24 10.49
CA THR A 72 -2.36 -15.87 10.65
C THR A 72 -2.06 -15.26 9.29
N LEU A 73 -2.59 -14.05 9.06
CA LEU A 73 -2.17 -13.18 7.98
C LEU A 73 -0.82 -12.58 8.34
N VAL A 74 0.13 -12.65 7.42
CA VAL A 74 1.49 -12.13 7.58
C VAL A 74 1.90 -11.31 6.36
N HIS A 75 2.88 -10.44 6.52
CA HIS A 75 3.61 -9.88 5.40
C HIS A 75 5.11 -9.83 5.69
N ALA A 76 5.93 -9.80 4.65
CA ALA A 76 7.38 -9.68 4.77
C ALA A 76 7.76 -8.33 5.39
N ASP A 77 8.77 -8.33 6.26
CA ASP A 77 9.47 -7.13 6.72
C ASP A 77 10.47 -6.66 5.64
N ASP A 78 9.92 -6.28 4.48
CA ASP A 78 10.67 -5.89 3.30
C ASP A 78 10.64 -4.37 3.10
N PRO A 79 11.79 -3.68 2.95
CA PRO A 79 11.84 -2.22 2.73
C PRO A 79 11.06 -1.74 1.50
N ARG A 80 10.94 -2.56 0.44
CA ARG A 80 10.14 -2.27 -0.77
C ARG A 80 8.65 -2.27 -0.42
N LEU A 81 8.21 -3.24 0.40
CA LEU A 81 6.82 -3.33 0.87
C LEU A 81 6.50 -2.24 1.91
N HIS A 82 7.45 -1.88 2.76
CA HIS A 82 7.28 -0.78 3.72
C HIS A 82 7.02 0.57 3.01
N ARG A 83 7.69 0.86 1.88
CA ARG A 83 7.37 2.04 1.05
C ARG A 83 5.91 2.02 0.58
N MET A 84 5.40 0.85 0.19
CA MET A 84 4.00 0.71 -0.19
C MET A 84 3.06 0.95 0.99
N ALA A 85 3.38 0.44 2.19
CA ALA A 85 2.60 0.68 3.39
C ALA A 85 2.50 2.17 3.73
N VAL A 86 3.63 2.90 3.67
CA VAL A 86 3.64 4.37 3.86
C VAL A 86 2.82 5.06 2.77
N LEU A 87 2.94 4.62 1.51
CA LEU A 87 2.14 5.15 0.41
C LEU A 87 0.65 4.95 0.64
N ASP A 88 0.22 3.76 1.09
CA ASP A 88 -1.19 3.46 1.37
C ASP A 88 -1.75 4.38 2.47
N VAL A 89 -0.95 4.73 3.48
CA VAL A 89 -1.35 5.73 4.50
C VAL A 89 -1.56 7.10 3.88
N VAL A 90 -0.61 7.56 3.07
CA VAL A 90 -0.65 8.87 2.40
C VAL A 90 -1.84 8.95 1.43
N LEU A 91 -2.03 7.91 0.64
CA LEU A 91 -3.12 7.80 -0.33
C LEU A 91 -4.45 7.45 0.34
N ASN A 92 -4.48 7.07 1.62
CA ASN A 92 -5.68 6.59 2.29
C ASN A 92 -6.33 5.42 1.52
N ASN A 93 -5.51 4.43 1.16
CA ASN A 93 -5.96 3.27 0.40
C ASN A 93 -6.95 2.44 1.22
N ALA A 94 -8.16 2.33 0.72
CA ALA A 94 -9.25 1.66 1.41
C ALA A 94 -9.39 0.19 1.01
N ASP A 95 -8.47 -0.40 0.23
CA ASP A 95 -8.64 -1.77 -0.24
C ASP A 95 -7.33 -2.52 -0.57
N ARG A 96 -6.24 -2.30 0.17
CA ARG A 96 -4.98 -3.04 -0.05
C ARG A 96 -5.08 -4.48 0.45
N LYS A 97 -5.33 -5.42 -0.47
CA LYS A 97 -5.33 -6.88 -0.24
C LYS A 97 -3.96 -7.50 -0.52
N GLY A 98 -3.75 -8.74 -0.07
CA GLY A 98 -2.54 -9.53 -0.37
C GLY A 98 -2.32 -9.70 -1.88
N GLY A 99 -3.37 -10.11 -2.63
CA GLY A 99 -3.32 -10.22 -4.08
C GLY A 99 -3.11 -8.91 -4.84
N HIS A 100 -3.07 -7.75 -4.16
CA HIS A 100 -2.73 -6.46 -4.76
C HIS A 100 -1.23 -6.12 -4.62
N VAL A 101 -0.43 -6.98 -3.99
CA VAL A 101 1.02 -6.84 -3.82
C VAL A 101 1.71 -7.81 -4.77
N LEU A 102 2.45 -7.26 -5.72
CA LEU A 102 3.12 -8.02 -6.77
C LEU A 102 4.63 -7.93 -6.60
N GLU A 103 5.31 -9.07 -6.53
CA GLU A 103 6.76 -9.12 -6.67
C GLU A 103 7.13 -9.30 -8.13
N GLY A 104 7.72 -8.27 -8.73
CA GLY A 104 8.12 -8.28 -10.13
C GLY A 104 9.37 -9.12 -10.38
N LEU A 105 9.47 -9.72 -11.57
CA LEU A 105 10.69 -10.40 -12.02
C LEU A 105 11.89 -9.46 -12.18
N ASP A 106 11.67 -8.15 -12.16
CA ASP A 106 12.69 -7.10 -12.14
C ASP A 106 13.22 -6.81 -10.73
N GLY A 107 12.72 -7.51 -9.71
CA GLY A 107 13.12 -7.35 -8.30
C GLY A 107 12.44 -6.16 -7.61
N ALA A 108 11.49 -5.48 -8.24
CA ALA A 108 10.68 -4.45 -7.59
C ALA A 108 9.40 -5.03 -6.97
N VAL A 109 8.76 -4.25 -6.10
CA VAL A 109 7.48 -4.59 -5.49
C VAL A 109 6.46 -3.54 -5.88
N TYR A 110 5.33 -4.01 -6.42
CA TYR A 110 4.31 -3.17 -7.02
C TYR A 110 2.97 -3.35 -6.31
N GLY A 111 2.32 -2.24 -5.98
CA GLY A 111 0.94 -2.19 -5.56
C GLY A 111 0.05 -1.96 -6.77
N VAL A 112 -1.00 -2.76 -6.92
CA VAL A 112 -2.04 -2.56 -7.94
C VAL A 112 -3.37 -2.18 -7.30
N ASP A 113 -4.38 -1.93 -8.14
CA ASP A 113 -5.78 -1.66 -7.76
C ASP A 113 -5.96 -0.51 -6.74
N HIS A 114 -5.57 0.70 -7.15
CA HIS A 114 -5.74 1.92 -6.34
C HIS A 114 -7.09 2.62 -6.58
N GLY A 115 -8.11 1.91 -7.09
CA GLY A 115 -9.41 2.50 -7.40
C GLY A 115 -10.17 3.03 -6.19
N LEU A 116 -9.82 2.57 -4.98
CA LEU A 116 -10.42 2.98 -3.71
C LEU A 116 -9.40 3.71 -2.83
N ALA A 117 -8.84 4.80 -3.34
CA ALA A 117 -7.89 5.65 -2.62
C ALA A 117 -8.31 7.13 -2.65
N MET A 118 -7.50 7.99 -2.03
CA MET A 118 -7.54 9.46 -2.05
C MET A 118 -8.71 10.12 -1.34
N HIS A 119 -9.68 9.35 -0.84
CA HIS A 119 -10.83 9.87 -0.14
C HIS A 119 -10.45 10.85 0.99
N ARG A 120 -11.23 11.93 1.13
CA ARG A 120 -10.97 13.00 2.11
C ARG A 120 -11.09 12.55 3.57
N GLU A 121 -12.03 11.65 3.86
CA GLU A 121 -12.20 11.02 5.16
C GLU A 121 -11.33 9.77 5.26
N ASN A 122 -10.81 9.47 6.45
CA ASN A 122 -9.99 8.29 6.69
C ASN A 122 -10.79 7.01 6.40
N LYS A 123 -10.31 6.23 5.44
CA LYS A 123 -10.87 4.95 4.98
C LYS A 123 -9.80 3.88 4.85
N LEU A 124 -8.60 4.11 5.41
CA LEU A 124 -7.47 3.21 5.29
C LEU A 124 -7.84 1.79 5.72
N ARG A 125 -7.71 0.85 4.79
CA ARG A 125 -7.84 -0.59 5.02
C ARG A 125 -6.75 -1.30 4.24
N THR A 126 -5.87 -1.97 4.96
CA THR A 126 -4.68 -2.59 4.37
C THR A 126 -4.31 -3.87 5.11
N VAL A 127 -3.73 -4.83 4.40
CA VAL A 127 -3.08 -6.00 5.01
C VAL A 127 -1.69 -5.69 5.57
N LEU A 128 -1.16 -4.47 5.35
CA LEU A 128 0.20 -4.07 5.75
C LEU A 128 0.26 -3.43 7.15
N TRP A 129 -0.55 -3.91 8.09
CA TRP A 129 -0.59 -3.38 9.46
C TRP A 129 0.52 -3.90 10.38
N GLY A 130 1.41 -4.78 9.92
CA GLY A 130 2.47 -5.34 10.76
C GLY A 130 3.45 -4.29 11.29
N TRP A 131 3.58 -3.15 10.61
CA TRP A 131 4.35 -1.99 11.06
C TRP A 131 3.55 -0.98 11.91
N ALA A 132 2.32 -1.30 12.35
CA ALA A 132 1.50 -0.34 13.09
C ALA A 132 2.21 0.13 14.38
N GLY A 133 2.43 1.45 14.50
CA GLY A 133 3.15 2.05 15.62
C GLY A 133 4.67 2.12 15.46
N ASP A 134 5.23 1.55 14.39
CA ASP A 134 6.66 1.60 14.11
C ASP A 134 7.09 2.96 13.54
N PRO A 135 8.33 3.41 13.83
CA PRO A 135 8.87 4.63 13.25
C PRO A 135 9.08 4.52 11.74
N ILE A 136 8.78 5.60 11.02
CA ILE A 136 9.10 5.74 9.59
C ILE A 136 10.55 6.22 9.46
N GLY A 137 11.33 5.54 8.62
CA GLY A 137 12.74 5.88 8.40
C GLY A 137 12.95 7.30 7.86
N PRO A 138 14.03 7.99 8.23
CA PRO A 138 14.26 9.40 7.90
C PRO A 138 14.32 9.67 6.39
N ASP A 139 14.81 8.71 5.59
CA ASP A 139 14.85 8.86 4.12
C ASP A 139 13.43 8.95 3.52
N LEU A 140 12.49 8.15 4.03
CA LEU A 140 11.09 8.21 3.57
C LEU A 140 10.40 9.49 4.04
N VAL A 141 10.74 9.98 5.24
CA VAL A 141 10.24 11.26 5.76
C VAL A 141 10.75 12.41 4.88
N ALA A 142 12.02 12.43 4.51
CA ALA A 142 12.59 13.43 3.62
C ALA A 142 11.89 13.43 2.23
N ASP A 143 11.57 12.26 1.69
CA ASP A 143 10.78 12.17 0.45
C ASP A 143 9.36 12.74 0.61
N LEU A 144 8.71 12.48 1.75
CA LEU A 144 7.41 13.04 2.08
C LEU A 144 7.46 14.57 2.23
N GLU A 145 8.51 15.11 2.84
CA GLU A 145 8.73 16.57 2.93
C GLU A 145 8.85 17.21 1.55
N ARG A 146 9.67 16.64 0.66
CA ARG A 146 9.81 17.14 -0.72
C ARG A 146 8.48 17.14 -1.47
N VAL A 147 7.67 16.10 -1.27
CA VAL A 147 6.33 16.02 -1.89
C VAL A 147 5.35 16.99 -1.24
N LEU A 148 5.43 17.20 0.07
CA LEU A 148 4.61 18.18 0.78
C LEU A 148 4.84 19.60 0.25
N ASP A 149 6.09 19.97 0.00
CA ASP A 149 6.46 21.25 -0.58
C ASP A 149 5.93 21.43 -2.01
N SER A 150 6.02 20.37 -2.83
CA SER A 150 5.54 20.43 -4.23
C SER A 150 4.03 20.43 -4.37
N LEU A 151 3.28 19.91 -3.39
CA LEU A 151 1.81 19.96 -3.35
C LEU A 151 1.25 21.39 -3.26
N GLY A 152 2.06 22.38 -2.88
CA GLY A 152 1.68 23.79 -2.93
C GLY A 152 1.89 24.45 -4.31
N GLY A 153 2.48 23.73 -5.27
CA GLY A 153 2.79 24.22 -6.60
C GLY A 153 2.53 23.15 -7.67
N SER A 154 3.57 22.77 -8.42
CA SER A 154 3.43 21.97 -9.64
C SER A 154 2.68 20.64 -9.45
N LEU A 155 2.93 19.91 -8.36
CA LEU A 155 2.23 18.65 -8.11
C LEU A 155 0.76 18.87 -7.77
N GLY A 156 0.43 19.97 -7.09
CA GLY A 156 -0.95 20.38 -6.84
C GLY A 156 -1.68 20.67 -8.14
N ASP A 157 -1.04 21.42 -9.05
CA ASP A 157 -1.59 21.76 -10.37
C ASP A 157 -1.80 20.52 -11.25
N GLU A 158 -0.89 19.53 -11.18
CA GLU A 158 -1.02 18.24 -11.87
C GLU A 158 -2.18 17.37 -11.32
N LEU A 159 -2.45 17.45 -10.02
CA LEU A 159 -3.51 16.67 -9.37
C LEU A 159 -4.89 17.33 -9.49
N ALA A 160 -4.97 18.65 -9.52
CA ALA A 160 -6.23 19.41 -9.61
C ALA A 160 -7.19 18.98 -10.73
N PRO A 161 -6.74 18.61 -11.95
CA PRO A 161 -7.66 18.09 -12.97
C PRO A 161 -8.09 16.63 -12.75
N LEU A 162 -7.48 15.90 -11.81
CA LEU A 162 -7.70 14.47 -11.60
C LEU A 162 -8.54 14.15 -10.36
N ILE A 163 -8.44 14.99 -9.32
CA ILE A 163 -9.10 14.81 -8.02
C ILE A 163 -9.59 16.16 -7.49
N THR A 164 -10.43 16.13 -6.47
CA THR A 164 -11.01 17.36 -5.90
C THR A 164 -10.04 18.10 -4.99
N ASP A 165 -10.24 19.42 -4.83
CA ASP A 165 -9.50 20.25 -3.87
C ASP A 165 -9.55 19.68 -2.45
N ALA A 166 -10.71 19.13 -2.05
CA ALA A 166 -10.90 18.52 -0.74
C ALA A 166 -10.03 17.26 -0.54
N GLU A 167 -9.78 16.50 -1.60
CA GLU A 167 -8.91 15.32 -1.58
C GLU A 167 -7.43 15.73 -1.58
N ILE A 168 -7.05 16.78 -2.32
CA ILE A 168 -5.69 17.36 -2.28
C ILE A 168 -5.39 17.89 -0.88
N ASP A 169 -6.31 18.63 -0.27
CA ASP A 169 -6.15 19.14 1.09
C ASP A 169 -6.04 18.00 2.12
N ALA A 170 -6.81 16.92 1.94
CA ALA A 170 -6.71 15.75 2.80
C ALA A 170 -5.38 15.01 2.64
N LEU A 171 -4.89 14.87 1.41
CA LEU A 171 -3.57 14.33 1.12
C LEU A 171 -2.47 15.15 1.80
N ARG A 172 -2.50 16.49 1.63
CA ARG A 172 -1.55 17.41 2.26
C ARG A 172 -1.54 17.27 3.78
N ARG A 173 -2.72 17.17 4.40
CA ARG A 173 -2.84 16.95 5.86
C ARG A 173 -2.24 15.61 6.29
N ARG A 174 -2.50 14.52 5.55
CA ARG A 174 -1.96 13.19 5.87
C ARG A 174 -0.43 13.18 5.81
N ILE A 175 0.16 13.74 4.74
CA ILE A 175 1.62 13.83 4.60
C ILE A 175 2.22 14.67 5.72
N ARG A 176 1.64 15.85 6.00
CA ARG A 176 2.10 16.71 7.10
C ARG A 176 2.10 15.99 8.44
N THR A 177 1.04 15.24 8.76
CA THR A 177 0.97 14.46 10.01
C THR A 177 2.11 13.45 10.11
N LEU A 178 2.44 12.74 9.02
CA LEU A 178 3.56 11.79 9.01
C LEU A 178 4.91 12.47 9.10
N VAL A 179 5.08 13.67 8.52
CA VAL A 179 6.32 14.44 8.66
C VAL A 179 6.49 14.93 10.11
N GLU A 180 5.44 15.48 10.71
CA GLU A 180 5.47 15.99 12.09
C GLU A 180 5.59 14.86 13.13
N ARG A 181 5.06 13.68 12.81
CA ARG A 181 5.06 12.49 13.67
C ARG A 181 5.34 11.25 12.80
N PRO A 182 6.62 10.92 12.55
CA PRO A 182 7.02 9.88 11.62
C PRO A 182 6.85 8.49 12.22
N VAL A 183 5.58 8.09 12.40
CA VAL A 183 5.17 6.81 12.96
C VAL A 183 4.02 6.27 12.11
N MET A 184 4.09 5.00 11.77
CA MET A 184 3.02 4.29 11.09
C MET A 184 1.75 4.30 11.95
N PRO A 185 0.58 4.67 11.40
CA PRO A 185 -0.62 4.78 12.21
C PRO A 185 -1.07 3.42 12.74
N ALA A 186 -1.78 3.44 13.87
CA ALA A 186 -2.55 2.28 14.32
C ALA A 186 -3.92 2.26 13.63
N PRO A 187 -4.55 1.09 13.44
CA PRO A 187 -5.88 1.02 12.86
C PRO A 187 -6.92 1.71 13.74
N THR A 188 -7.66 2.67 13.18
CA THR A 188 -8.75 3.39 13.87
C THR A 188 -10.15 2.96 13.44
N SER A 189 -10.23 2.18 12.36
CA SER A 189 -11.47 1.66 11.77
C SER A 189 -11.95 0.40 12.51
N SER A 190 -13.26 0.20 12.61
CA SER A 190 -13.84 -1.09 13.07
C SER A 190 -13.63 -2.23 12.07
N ARG A 191 -13.26 -1.90 10.82
CA ARG A 191 -12.92 -2.85 9.76
C ARG A 191 -11.59 -2.42 9.13
N PRO A 192 -10.45 -2.64 9.81
CA PRO A 192 -9.15 -2.14 9.38
C PRO A 192 -8.53 -2.96 8.23
N LEU A 193 -9.04 -4.16 7.99
CA LEU A 193 -8.62 -5.01 6.86
C LEU A 193 -9.63 -4.89 5.72
N PRO A 194 -9.18 -4.96 4.45
CA PRO A 194 -10.09 -5.14 3.33
C PRO A 194 -10.76 -6.52 3.40
N TRP A 195 -11.84 -6.69 2.62
CA TRP A 195 -12.48 -7.99 2.50
C TRP A 195 -12.78 -8.32 1.03
N PRO A 196 -12.38 -9.51 0.54
CA PRO A 196 -11.51 -10.49 1.24
C PRO A 196 -10.11 -9.90 1.53
N ALA A 197 -9.34 -10.56 2.40
CA ALA A 197 -7.96 -10.14 2.70
C ALA A 197 -6.98 -10.48 1.57
N PHE A 198 -7.35 -11.45 0.72
CA PHE A 198 -6.63 -11.92 -0.44
C PHE A 198 -7.51 -11.83 -1.69
#